data_AF-A0A3D4V8T4-F1
#
_entry.id   AF-A0A3D4V8T4-F1
#
_cell.length_a   1.000
_cell.length_b   1.000
_cell.length_c   1.000
_cell.angle_alpha   90.00
_cell.angle_beta   90.00
_cell.angle_gamma   90.00
#
_symmetry.space_group_name_H-M   'P 1'
#
loop_
_entity.id
_entity.type
_entity.pdbx_description
1 polymer ?
#
loop_
_entity_poly.entity_id
_entity_poly.type
_entity_poly.pdbx_seq_one_letter_code
_entity_poly.pdbx_strand_id
1 'polypeptide(L)'
;MFPHQFYEILHILGIAMLFMAIGGVAVHAANGGTKATSTTRPLVSAVHGIGMLLILVGGFGMLARIGFAHGTNFPGWLWVKLIIWLAFGGLALLPYRKPALAKPFLLLMPVLAGVAVYMVLYKPF
;
A
#
# COMPACT_ATOMS: atom_id res chain seq x y z
N MET A 1 7.47 5.92 -24.27
CA MET A 1 6.79 5.42 -23.05
C MET A 1 7.67 4.36 -22.39
N PHE A 2 7.78 4.32 -21.06
CA PHE A 2 8.64 3.35 -20.35
C PHE A 2 8.12 1.89 -20.46
N PRO A 3 9.00 0.88 -20.38
CA PRO A 3 8.62 -0.55 -20.46
C PRO A 3 7.86 -1.01 -19.20
N HIS A 4 7.21 -2.18 -19.27
CA HIS A 4 6.46 -2.76 -18.15
C HIS A 4 7.31 -2.88 -16.88
N GLN A 5 8.55 -3.35 -17.01
CA GLN A 5 9.48 -3.59 -15.91
C GLN A 5 9.81 -2.30 -15.13
N PHE A 6 9.82 -1.15 -15.80
CA PHE A 6 10.03 0.13 -15.12
C PHE A 6 8.88 0.44 -14.15
N TYR A 7 7.63 0.23 -14.58
CA TYR A 7 6.46 0.43 -13.74
C TYR A 7 6.36 -0.61 -12.62
N GLU A 8 6.80 -1.84 -12.89
CA GLU A 8 6.91 -2.89 -11.88
C GLU A 8 7.89 -2.51 -10.77
N ILE A 9 9.07 -1.99 -11.12
CA ILE A 9 10.04 -1.46 -10.16
C ILE A 9 9.42 -0.34 -9.32
N LEU A 10 8.74 0.63 -9.94
CA LEU A 10 8.05 1.70 -9.20
C LEU A 10 6.99 1.13 -8.24
N HIS A 11 6.21 0.14 -8.69
CA HIS A 11 5.17 -0.47 -7.89
C HIS A 11 5.76 -1.18 -6.66
N ILE A 12 6.80 -1.98 -6.85
CA ILE A 12 7.48 -2.72 -5.77
C ILE A 12 8.17 -1.76 -4.80
N LEU A 13 8.86 -0.74 -5.31
CA LEU A 13 9.46 0.31 -4.47
C LEU A 13 8.40 1.01 -3.63
N GLY A 14 7.26 1.35 -4.22
CA GLY A 14 6.13 1.94 -3.51
C GLY A 14 5.59 1.02 -2.40
N ILE A 15 5.47 -0.28 -2.67
CA ILE A 15 5.08 -1.29 -1.66
C ILE A 15 6.10 -1.33 -0.52
N ALA A 16 7.39 -1.37 -0.81
CA ALA A 16 8.43 -1.38 0.22
C ALA A 16 8.37 -0.12 1.10
N MET A 17 8.21 1.06 0.51
CA MET A 17 8.03 2.32 1.23
C MET A 17 6.77 2.32 2.10
N LEU A 18 5.64 1.84 1.56
CA LEU A 18 4.38 1.70 2.29
C LEU A 18 4.55 0.86 3.55
N PHE A 19 5.10 -0.34 3.41
CA PHE A 19 5.27 -1.28 4.51
C PHE A 19 6.27 -0.80 5.55
N MET A 20 7.36 -0.17 5.12
CA MET A 20 8.33 0.46 6.01
C MET A 20 7.66 1.55 6.87
N ALA A 21 6.91 2.46 6.23
CA ALA A 21 6.27 3.57 6.94
C ALA A 21 5.18 3.08 7.91
N ILE A 22 4.29 2.20 7.45
CA ILE A 22 3.15 1.74 8.25
C ILE A 22 3.58 0.78 9.37
N GLY A 23 4.60 -0.04 9.13
CA GLY A 23 5.23 -0.90 10.13
C GLY A 23 5.89 -0.08 11.23
N GLY A 24 6.64 0.97 10.85
CA GLY A 24 7.24 1.90 11.81
C GLY A 24 6.20 2.58 12.70
N VAL A 25 5.09 3.06 12.13
CA VAL A 25 3.96 3.65 12.89
C VAL A 25 3.34 2.63 13.83
N ALA A 26 3.08 1.41 13.36
CA ALA A 26 2.43 0.38 14.15
C ALA A 26 3.31 -0.08 15.32
N VAL A 27 4.61 -0.29 15.12
CA VAL A 27 5.56 -0.66 16.19
C VAL A 27 5.69 0.48 17.20
N HIS A 28 5.84 1.73 16.74
CA HIS A 28 5.91 2.89 17.65
C HIS A 28 4.66 2.98 18.52
N ALA A 29 3.48 2.90 17.90
CA ALA A 29 2.20 2.95 18.60
C ALA A 29 2.01 1.77 19.58
N ALA A 30 2.43 0.56 19.21
CA ALA A 30 2.35 -0.63 20.05
C ALA A 30 3.21 -0.52 21.32
N ASN A 31 4.28 0.29 21.27
CA ASN A 31 5.17 0.58 22.39
C ASN A 31 4.78 1.85 23.18
N GLY A 32 3.55 2.35 23.00
CA GLY A 32 3.04 3.53 23.72
C GLY A 32 3.37 4.87 23.06
N GLY A 33 4.02 4.84 21.89
CA GLY A 33 4.32 6.03 21.10
C GLY A 33 3.07 6.71 20.56
N THR A 34 3.06 8.05 20.60
CA THR A 34 1.99 8.87 20.02
C THR A 34 2.54 9.78 18.92
N LYS A 35 1.64 10.44 18.18
CA LYS A 35 2.01 11.43 17.16
C LYS A 35 2.92 12.53 17.71
N ALA A 36 2.71 12.97 18.95
CA ALA A 36 3.48 14.05 19.57
C ALA A 36 4.91 13.62 19.93
N THR A 37 5.10 12.33 20.20
CA THR A 37 6.42 11.76 20.58
C THR A 37 7.28 11.34 19.39
N SER A 38 6.73 11.35 18.17
CA SER A 38 7.40 10.83 16.97
C SER A 38 8.15 11.95 16.24
N THR A 39 9.46 12.07 16.47
CA THR A 39 10.33 13.05 15.77
C THR A 39 10.44 12.79 14.27
N THR A 40 10.32 11.54 13.83
CA THR A 40 10.38 11.12 12.42
C THR A 40 9.04 11.17 11.69
N ARG A 41 7.96 11.66 12.33
CA ARG A 41 6.60 11.61 11.76
C ARG A 41 6.48 12.27 10.38
N PRO A 42 7.08 13.46 10.10
CA PRO A 42 6.99 14.07 8.78
C PRO A 42 7.60 13.19 7.69
N LEU A 43 8.79 12.63 7.96
CA LEU A 43 9.48 11.71 7.05
C LEU A 43 8.65 10.46 6.79
N VAL A 44 8.14 9.81 7.84
CA VAL A 44 7.30 8.61 7.72
C VAL A 44 6.03 8.90 6.91
N SER A 45 5.42 10.08 7.12
CA SER A 45 4.23 10.50 6.37
C SER A 45 4.54 10.73 4.88
N ALA A 46 5.70 11.34 4.58
CA ALA A 46 6.16 11.54 3.21
C ALA A 46 6.50 10.21 2.51
N VAL A 47 7.21 9.31 3.18
CA VAL A 47 7.53 7.96 2.66
C VAL A 47 6.25 7.18 2.39
N HIS A 48 5.26 7.25 3.28
CA HIS A 48 3.96 6.63 3.05
C HIS A 48 3.24 7.23 1.83
N GLY A 49 3.12 8.56 1.77
CA GLY A 49 2.42 9.24 0.68
C GLY A 49 3.08 9.03 -0.69
N ILE A 50 4.40 9.11 -0.76
CA ILE A 50 5.17 8.82 -1.99
C ILE A 50 5.03 7.34 -2.34
N GLY A 51 5.12 6.43 -1.37
CA GLY A 51 4.91 5.01 -1.58
C GLY A 51 3.54 4.72 -2.19
N MET A 52 2.48 5.31 -1.64
CA MET A 52 1.11 5.22 -2.16
C MET A 52 0.98 5.71 -3.61
N LEU A 53 1.64 6.83 -3.93
CA LEU A 53 1.67 7.37 -5.29
C LEU A 53 2.42 6.45 -6.26
N LEU A 54 3.57 5.92 -5.87
CA LEU A 54 4.37 5.00 -6.68
C LEU A 54 3.63 3.69 -6.93
N ILE A 55 2.91 3.16 -5.93
CA ILE A 55 2.04 1.98 -6.11
C ILE A 55 0.99 2.28 -7.19
N LEU A 56 0.32 3.43 -7.14
CA LEU A 56 -0.71 3.79 -8.10
C LEU A 56 -0.13 3.95 -9.51
N VAL A 57 0.92 4.76 -9.66
CA VAL A 57 1.57 5.03 -10.95
C VAL A 57 2.18 3.77 -11.56
N GLY A 58 2.86 2.95 -10.75
CA GLY A 58 3.40 1.66 -11.19
C GLY A 58 2.30 0.67 -11.57
N GLY A 59 1.22 0.59 -10.79
CA GLY A 59 0.11 -0.32 -11.04
C GLY A 59 -0.60 -0.01 -12.35
N PHE A 60 -1.04 1.24 -12.54
CA PHE A 60 -1.70 1.68 -13.76
C PHE A 60 -0.74 1.74 -14.95
N GLY A 61 0.53 2.03 -14.71
CA GLY A 61 1.58 1.94 -15.72
C GLY A 61 1.71 0.54 -16.30
N MET A 62 1.77 -0.50 -15.44
CA MET A 62 1.77 -1.90 -15.88
C MET A 62 0.49 -2.26 -16.64
N LEU A 63 -0.69 -1.87 -16.13
CA LEU A 63 -1.99 -2.11 -16.80
C LEU A 63 -2.02 -1.55 -18.23
N ALA A 64 -1.53 -0.32 -18.42
CA ALA A 64 -1.47 0.31 -19.74
C ALA A 64 -0.52 -0.42 -20.72
N ARG A 65 0.44 -1.22 -20.22
CA ARG A 65 1.35 -2.02 -21.07
C ARG A 65 0.82 -3.39 -21.44
N ILE A 66 -0.23 -3.85 -20.78
CA ILE A 66 -0.92 -5.11 -21.10
C ILE A 66 -2.27 -4.87 -21.77
N GLY A 67 -2.53 -3.65 -22.25
CA GLY A 67 -3.70 -3.33 -23.08
C GLY A 67 -4.96 -2.90 -22.33
N PHE A 68 -4.90 -2.67 -21.01
CA PHE A 68 -6.03 -2.06 -20.30
C PHE A 68 -6.15 -0.58 -20.67
N ALA A 69 -7.19 -0.24 -21.44
CA ALA A 69 -7.50 1.13 -21.85
C ALA A 69 -8.40 1.85 -20.82
N HIS A 70 -8.43 3.18 -20.86
CA HIS A 70 -9.39 3.94 -20.06
C HIS A 70 -10.83 3.59 -20.48
N GLY A 71 -11.71 3.34 -19.51
CA GLY A 71 -13.12 3.01 -19.75
C GLY A 71 -13.42 1.51 -19.90
N THR A 72 -12.41 0.63 -19.88
CA THR A 72 -12.66 -0.83 -19.80
C THR A 72 -13.18 -1.21 -18.42
N ASN A 73 -14.18 -2.08 -18.36
CA ASN A 73 -14.57 -2.71 -17.10
C ASN A 73 -13.39 -3.49 -16.52
N PHE A 74 -12.91 -3.07 -15.36
CA PHE A 74 -11.84 -3.77 -14.67
C PHE A 74 -12.34 -5.12 -14.15
N PRO A 75 -11.56 -6.20 -14.34
CA PRO A 75 -11.86 -7.50 -13.75
C PRO A 75 -11.86 -7.37 -12.22
N GLY A 76 -12.59 -8.25 -11.54
CA GLY A 76 -12.80 -8.06 -10.11
C GLY A 76 -11.51 -8.18 -9.29
N TRP A 77 -10.52 -8.96 -9.72
CA TRP A 77 -9.20 -9.03 -9.08
C TRP A 77 -8.52 -7.66 -9.00
N LEU A 78 -8.71 -6.80 -10.01
CA LEU A 78 -8.15 -5.47 -10.04
C LEU A 78 -8.90 -4.55 -9.07
N TRP A 79 -10.22 -4.64 -9.01
CA TRP A 79 -11.02 -3.93 -8.01
C TRP A 79 -10.60 -4.29 -6.58
N VAL A 80 -10.36 -5.56 -6.29
CA VAL A 80 -9.86 -5.98 -4.97
C VAL A 80 -8.53 -5.31 -4.65
N LYS A 81 -7.59 -5.25 -5.60
CA LYS A 81 -6.30 -4.56 -5.40
C LYS A 81 -6.48 -3.05 -5.15
N LEU A 82 -7.39 -2.40 -5.86
CA LEU A 82 -7.69 -0.97 -5.67
C LEU A 82 -8.31 -0.69 -4.30
N ILE A 83 -9.23 -1.55 -3.84
CA ILE A 83 -9.82 -1.45 -2.50
C ILE A 83 -8.75 -1.65 -1.42
N ILE A 84 -7.87 -2.63 -1.58
CA ILE A 84 -6.76 -2.87 -0.66
C ILE A 84 -5.81 -1.67 -0.63
N TRP A 85 -5.45 -1.11 -1.79
CA TRP A 85 -4.63 0.09 -1.88
C TRP A 85 -5.29 1.28 -1.15
N LEU A 86 -6.58 1.54 -1.39
CA LEU A 86 -7.33 2.57 -0.68
C LEU A 86 -7.37 2.33 0.85
N ALA A 87 -7.53 1.08 1.27
CA ALA A 87 -7.49 0.70 2.68
C ALA A 87 -6.12 1.03 3.30
N PHE A 88 -5.01 0.71 2.63
CA PHE A 88 -3.68 1.06 3.09
C PHE A 88 -3.48 2.58 3.22
N GLY A 89 -4.01 3.37 2.29
CA GLY A 89 -3.96 4.84 2.36
C GLY A 89 -4.77 5.42 3.52
N GLY A 90 -5.98 4.92 3.75
CA GLY A 90 -6.87 5.42 4.81
C GLY A 90 -6.50 4.97 6.22
N LEU A 91 -5.90 3.78 6.35
CA LEU A 91 -5.65 3.15 7.65
C LEU A 91 -4.25 3.44 8.22
N ALA A 92 -3.37 4.14 7.50
CA ALA A 92 -1.98 4.38 7.87
C ALA A 92 -1.78 5.04 9.25
N LEU A 93 -2.73 5.87 9.68
CA LEU A 93 -2.69 6.56 10.98
C LEU A 93 -3.59 5.91 12.04
N LEU A 94 -4.25 4.79 11.73
CA LEU A 94 -5.13 4.09 12.65
C LEU A 94 -4.42 3.64 13.93
N PRO A 95 -3.16 3.13 13.92
CA PRO A 95 -2.46 2.75 15.14
C PRO A 95 -2.31 3.90 16.14
N TYR A 96 -2.09 5.14 15.67
CA TYR A 96 -2.03 6.31 16.54
C TYR A 96 -3.39 6.82 17.03
N ARG A 97 -4.50 6.45 16.37
CA ARG A 97 -5.85 6.81 16.80
C ARG A 97 -6.46 5.77 17.74
N LYS A 98 -6.12 4.50 17.54
CA LYS A 98 -6.58 3.36 18.33
C LYS A 98 -5.38 2.43 18.62
N PRO A 99 -4.59 2.71 19.67
CA PRO A 99 -3.40 1.93 20.01
C PRO A 99 -3.67 0.43 20.22
N ALA A 100 -4.87 0.07 20.69
CA ALA A 100 -5.31 -1.32 20.81
C ALA A 100 -5.27 -2.09 19.47
N LEU A 101 -5.38 -1.39 18.34
CA LEU A 101 -5.29 -1.98 17.02
C LEU A 101 -3.86 -2.11 16.51
N ALA A 102 -2.85 -1.49 17.14
CA ALA A 102 -1.48 -1.47 16.63
C ALA A 102 -0.89 -2.88 16.43
N LYS A 103 -1.09 -3.80 17.38
CA LYS A 103 -0.63 -5.19 17.26
C LYS A 103 -1.40 -5.99 16.20
N PRO A 104 -2.75 -6.01 16.18
CA PRO A 104 -3.51 -6.60 15.08
C PRO A 104 -3.11 -6.04 13.70
N PHE A 105 -2.78 -4.75 13.64
CA PHE A 105 -2.38 -4.09 12.40
C PHE A 105 -1.13 -4.71 11.79
N LEU A 106 -0.14 -5.07 12.61
CA LEU A 106 1.09 -5.72 12.15
C LEU A 106 0.85 -7.07 11.46
N LEU A 107 -0.22 -7.79 11.83
CA LEU A 107 -0.62 -9.04 11.19
C LEU A 107 -1.56 -8.81 10.00
N LEU A 108 -2.48 -7.85 10.13
CA LEU A 108 -3.46 -7.56 9.08
C LEU A 108 -2.81 -7.04 7.79
N MET A 109 -1.78 -6.19 7.89
CA MET A 109 -1.15 -5.58 6.71
C MET A 109 -0.49 -6.63 5.79
N PRO A 110 0.33 -7.59 6.28
CA PRO A 110 0.83 -8.69 5.46
C PRO A 110 -0.28 -9.55 4.84
N VAL A 111 -1.37 -9.82 5.56
CA VAL A 111 -2.50 -10.59 5.03
C VAL A 111 -3.14 -9.87 3.85
N LEU A 112 -3.41 -8.57 3.96
CA LEU A 112 -3.96 -7.78 2.86
C LEU A 112 -3.00 -7.72 1.65
N ALA A 113 -1.69 -7.62 1.88
CA ALA A 113 -0.72 -7.72 0.79
C ALA A 113 -0.71 -9.11 0.15
N GLY A 114 -0.78 -10.19 0.94
CA GLY A 114 -0.89 -11.56 0.44
C GLY A 114 -2.11 -11.74 -0.45
N VAL A 115 -3.27 -11.20 -0.05
CA VAL A 115 -4.48 -11.18 -0.88
C VAL A 115 -4.24 -10.40 -2.18
N ALA A 116 -3.64 -9.21 -2.12
CA ALA A 116 -3.37 -8.42 -3.33
C ALA A 116 -2.39 -9.11 -4.31
N VAL A 117 -1.41 -9.86 -3.79
CA VAL A 117 -0.49 -10.69 -4.58
C VAL A 117 -1.24 -11.87 -5.19
N TYR A 118 -2.04 -12.60 -4.40
CA TYR A 118 -2.87 -13.70 -4.89
C TYR A 118 -3.76 -13.26 -6.06
N MET A 119 -4.41 -12.09 -5.93
CA MET A 119 -5.29 -11.54 -6.96
C MET A 119 -4.59 -11.32 -8.30
N VAL A 120 -3.35 -10.83 -8.31
CA VAL A 120 -2.63 -10.58 -9.58
C VAL A 120 -2.02 -11.85 -10.18
N LEU A 121 -1.63 -12.82 -9.35
CA LEU A 121 -1.04 -14.08 -9.82
C LEU A 121 -2.09 -15.00 -10.43
N TYR A 122 -3.23 -15.18 -9.75
CA TYR A 122 -4.25 -16.13 -10.16
C TYR A 122 -5.38 -15.51 -10.98
N LYS A 123 -5.60 -14.19 -10.86
CA LYS A 123 -6.63 -13.42 -11.59
C LYS A 123 -8.00 -14.16 -11.64
N PRO A 124 -8.53 -14.60 -10.49
CA PRO A 124 -9.63 -15.57 -10.44
C PRO A 124 -10.96 -15.07 -11.01
N PHE A 125 -11.17 -13.75 -11.13
CA PHE A 125 -12.37 -13.09 -11.65
C PHE A 125 -12.09 -11.63 -12.01
#